data_AF-A0A950NCU9-F1
#
_entry.id   AF-A0A950NCU9-F1
#
_cell.length_a   1.000
_cell.length_b   1.000
_cell.length_c   1.000
_cell.angle_alpha   90.00
_cell.angle_beta   90.00
_cell.angle_gamma   90.00
#
_symmetry.space_group_name_H-M   'P 1'
#
loop_
_entity.id
_entity.type
_entity.pdbx_description
1 polymer ?
#
loop_
_entity_poly.entity_id
_entity_poly.type
_entity_poly.pdbx_seq_one_letter_code
_entity_poly.pdbx_strand_id
1 'polypeptide(L)'
;MRATITEHLDARELLKILRAVKDGDFTRRIPLGESGVESDIALALNEIIAMNEAMATELQRIGHVVGKEGKLGERAVLVDARGSWAASIDAINGLIDDLGQPTNEMARVIGAVAEGNLTQTMPMEIEGRPVKGAFLSIARTVNTMVDQLNAFASEVTRVAREVGTEGKLGGQADVKGVAGVWKG
;
A
#
# COMPACT_ATOMS: atom_id res chain seq x y z
N MET A 1 -55.11 -27.39 22.04
CA MET A 1 -53.75 -27.96 22.10
C MET A 1 -53.04 -27.55 20.81
N ARG A 2 -52.30 -26.43 20.81
CA ARG A 2 -51.48 -26.02 19.65
C ARG A 2 -50.14 -26.73 19.80
N ALA A 3 -49.80 -27.59 18.85
CA ALA A 3 -48.48 -28.21 18.77
C ALA A 3 -47.48 -27.13 18.35
N THR A 4 -46.56 -26.78 19.26
CA THR A 4 -45.37 -26.00 18.90
C THR A 4 -44.49 -26.95 18.08
N ILE A 5 -44.47 -26.78 16.77
CA ILE A 5 -43.52 -27.46 15.89
C ILE A 5 -42.20 -26.72 16.09
N THR A 6 -41.33 -27.24 16.95
CA THR A 6 -39.94 -26.79 17.00
C THR A 6 -39.30 -27.22 15.69
N GLU A 7 -39.20 -26.32 14.70
CA GLU A 7 -38.45 -26.59 13.48
C GLU A 7 -36.97 -26.69 13.84
N HIS A 8 -36.50 -27.93 13.96
CA HIS A 8 -35.10 -28.22 14.24
C HIS A 8 -34.21 -27.75 13.10
N LEU A 9 -33.09 -27.09 13.42
CA LEU A 9 -32.05 -26.75 12.46
C LEU A 9 -31.54 -28.01 11.75
N ASP A 10 -31.87 -28.18 10.45
CA ASP A 10 -31.43 -29.34 9.67
C ASP A 10 -29.91 -29.31 9.47
N ALA A 11 -29.22 -30.24 10.13
CA ALA A 11 -27.77 -30.40 10.05
C ALA A 11 -27.25 -30.59 8.62
N ARG A 12 -28.03 -31.21 7.72
CA ARG A 12 -27.63 -31.37 6.31
C ARG A 12 -27.65 -30.05 5.58
N GLU A 13 -28.65 -29.22 5.83
CA GLU A 13 -28.77 -27.91 5.20
C GLU A 13 -27.72 -26.94 5.76
N LEU A 14 -27.51 -26.94 7.08
CA LEU A 14 -26.42 -26.21 7.71
C LEU A 14 -25.06 -26.60 7.10
N LEU A 15 -24.80 -27.89 6.93
CA LEU A 15 -23.54 -28.36 6.33
C LEU A 15 -23.37 -27.87 4.88
N LYS A 16 -24.44 -27.82 4.08
CA LYS A 16 -24.39 -27.26 2.72
C LYS A 16 -24.05 -25.77 2.74
N ILE A 17 -24.68 -25.01 3.63
CA ILE A 17 -24.41 -23.57 3.78
C ILE A 17 -22.98 -23.34 4.24
N LEU A 18 -22.51 -24.06 5.26
CA LEU A 18 -21.13 -23.93 5.75
C LEU A 18 -20.10 -24.31 4.68
N ARG A 19 -20.39 -25.31 3.84
CA ARG A 19 -19.53 -25.64 2.69
C ARG A 19 -19.49 -24.50 1.66
N ALA A 20 -20.63 -23.92 1.32
CA ALA A 20 -20.71 -22.78 0.42
C ALA A 20 -19.91 -21.58 0.96
N VAL A 21 -20.10 -21.25 2.24
CA VAL A 21 -19.36 -20.17 2.94
C VAL A 21 -17.86 -20.46 2.97
N LYS A 22 -17.45 -21.71 3.26
CA LYS A 22 -16.05 -22.14 3.22
C LYS A 22 -15.45 -22.00 1.81
N ASP A 23 -16.26 -22.17 0.77
CA ASP A 23 -15.85 -21.98 -0.63
C ASP A 23 -16.01 -20.51 -1.11
N GLY A 24 -16.36 -19.57 -0.19
CA GLY A 24 -16.45 -18.14 -0.45
C GLY A 24 -17.81 -17.62 -0.93
N ASP A 25 -18.83 -18.48 -1.03
CA ASP A 25 -20.21 -18.05 -1.30
C ASP A 25 -20.87 -17.55 -0.01
N PHE A 26 -20.63 -16.26 0.28
CA PHE A 26 -21.26 -15.57 1.40
C PHE A 26 -22.66 -15.05 1.07
N THR A 27 -23.31 -15.46 -0.02
CA THR A 27 -24.73 -15.07 -0.26
C THR A 27 -25.70 -15.99 0.48
N ARG A 28 -25.22 -17.15 0.93
CA ARG A 28 -26.02 -18.13 1.67
C ARG A 28 -26.29 -17.67 3.09
N ARG A 29 -27.52 -17.89 3.55
CA ARG A 29 -27.96 -17.61 4.92
C ARG A 29 -28.66 -18.83 5.50
N ILE A 30 -28.48 -19.01 6.79
CA ILE A 30 -29.19 -20.03 7.57
C ILE A 30 -30.58 -19.47 7.88
N PRO A 31 -31.67 -20.20 7.55
CA PRO A 31 -33.02 -19.79 7.92
C PRO A 31 -33.14 -19.60 9.44
N LEU A 32 -33.81 -18.53 9.86
CA LEU A 32 -34.09 -18.28 11.26
C LEU A 32 -35.34 -19.05 11.69
N GLY A 33 -35.21 -19.86 12.75
CA GLY A 33 -36.35 -20.57 13.35
C GLY A 33 -37.13 -19.72 14.37
N GLU A 34 -38.22 -20.28 14.90
CA GLU A 34 -39.05 -19.65 15.92
C GLU A 34 -38.38 -19.63 17.31
N SER A 35 -37.50 -18.67 17.56
CA SER A 35 -36.81 -18.42 18.84
C SER A 35 -36.04 -19.61 19.44
N GLY A 36 -35.26 -19.36 20.49
CA GLY A 36 -34.46 -20.38 21.16
C GLY A 36 -33.09 -20.61 20.52
N VAL A 37 -32.32 -21.55 21.10
CA VAL A 37 -30.88 -21.70 20.86
C VAL A 37 -30.53 -21.96 19.40
N GLU A 38 -31.37 -22.68 18.66
CA GLU A 38 -31.14 -22.94 17.23
C GLU A 38 -31.28 -21.67 16.39
N SER A 39 -32.24 -20.81 16.72
CA SER A 39 -32.40 -19.49 16.11
C SER A 39 -31.24 -18.56 16.48
N ASP A 40 -30.78 -18.61 17.75
CA ASP A 40 -29.61 -17.85 18.21
C ASP A 40 -28.31 -18.30 17.50
N ILE A 41 -28.13 -19.60 17.29
CA ILE A 41 -26.99 -20.15 16.52
C ILE A 41 -27.08 -19.70 15.07
N ALA A 42 -28.26 -19.79 14.44
CA ALA A 42 -28.45 -19.34 13.06
C ALA A 42 -28.16 -17.84 12.91
N LEU A 43 -28.58 -17.02 13.87
CA LEU A 43 -28.28 -15.60 13.92
C LEU A 43 -26.76 -15.35 14.01
N ALA A 44 -26.09 -15.95 15.01
CA ALA A 44 -24.65 -15.76 15.20
C ALA A 44 -23.82 -16.22 13.99
N LEU A 45 -24.21 -17.33 13.36
CA LEU A 45 -23.55 -17.81 12.14
C LEU A 45 -23.80 -16.87 10.95
N ASN A 46 -25.02 -16.36 10.79
CA ASN A 46 -25.32 -15.36 9.76
C ASN A 46 -24.54 -14.06 9.95
N GLU A 47 -24.34 -13.61 11.20
CA GLU A 47 -23.48 -12.47 11.52
C GLU A 47 -22.02 -12.73 11.13
N ILE A 48 -21.49 -13.92 11.41
CA ILE A 48 -20.15 -14.33 10.98
C ILE A 48 -20.04 -14.36 9.44
N ILE A 49 -21.05 -14.88 8.74
CA ILE A 49 -21.09 -14.88 7.27
C ILE A 49 -21.09 -13.45 6.72
N ALA A 50 -21.91 -12.56 7.30
CA ALA A 50 -21.95 -11.16 6.91
C ALA A 50 -20.61 -10.44 7.14
N MET A 51 -19.94 -10.73 8.26
CA MET A 51 -18.61 -10.19 8.55
C MET A 51 -17.57 -10.67 7.52
N ASN A 52 -17.60 -11.94 7.14
CA ASN A 52 -16.73 -12.48 6.08
C ASN A 52 -17.01 -11.83 4.72
N GLU A 53 -18.28 -11.62 4.37
CA GLU A 53 -18.69 -10.94 3.13
C GLU A 53 -18.18 -9.49 3.08
N ALA A 54 -18.34 -8.76 4.18
CA ALA A 54 -17.88 -7.39 4.31
C ALA A 54 -16.34 -7.30 4.20
N MET A 55 -15.62 -8.19 4.89
CA MET A 55 -14.16 -8.26 4.80
C MET A 55 -13.70 -8.57 3.37
N ALA A 56 -14.28 -9.59 2.73
CA ALA A 56 -13.90 -9.96 1.36
C ALA A 56 -14.12 -8.82 0.37
N THR A 57 -15.28 -8.15 0.47
CA THR A 57 -15.61 -6.97 -0.33
C THR A 57 -14.61 -5.85 -0.11
N GLU A 58 -14.26 -5.57 1.15
CA GLU A 58 -13.33 -4.49 1.49
C GLU A 58 -11.91 -4.78 1.02
N LEU A 59 -11.44 -6.03 1.14
CA LEU A 59 -10.14 -6.45 0.62
C LEU A 59 -10.05 -6.28 -0.90
N GLN A 60 -11.13 -6.60 -1.62
CA GLN A 60 -11.21 -6.36 -3.06
C GLN A 60 -11.18 -4.87 -3.38
N ARG A 61 -11.95 -4.04 -2.66
CA ARG A 61 -11.99 -2.59 -2.85
C ARG A 61 -10.62 -1.97 -2.61
N ILE A 62 -10.02 -2.19 -1.44
CA ILE A 62 -8.74 -1.57 -1.09
C ILE A 62 -7.60 -2.06 -1.99
N GLY A 63 -7.61 -3.34 -2.36
CA GLY A 63 -6.65 -3.90 -3.31
C GLY A 63 -6.72 -3.26 -4.69
N HIS A 64 -7.93 -2.91 -5.16
CA HIS A 64 -8.10 -2.15 -6.40
C HIS A 64 -7.61 -0.70 -6.25
N VAL A 65 -8.11 0.01 -5.25
CA VAL A 65 -7.87 1.45 -5.06
C VAL A 65 -6.38 1.74 -4.78
N VAL A 66 -5.76 1.00 -3.87
CA VAL A 66 -4.34 1.20 -3.53
C VAL A 66 -3.44 0.53 -4.56
N GLY A 67 -3.75 -0.73 -4.91
CA GLY A 67 -2.86 -1.56 -5.73
C GLY A 67 -2.96 -1.33 -7.24
N LYS A 68 -4.10 -0.89 -7.76
CA LYS A 68 -4.31 -0.64 -9.21
C LYS A 68 -4.38 0.84 -9.54
N GLU A 69 -5.06 1.64 -8.72
CA GLU A 69 -5.19 3.08 -8.97
C GLU A 69 -4.06 3.91 -8.32
N GLY A 70 -3.26 3.31 -7.43
CA GLY A 70 -2.14 3.99 -6.77
C GLY A 70 -2.57 5.03 -5.72
N LYS A 71 -3.81 4.96 -5.22
CA LYS A 71 -4.32 5.90 -4.21
C LYS A 71 -3.84 5.50 -2.82
N LEU A 72 -2.55 5.74 -2.53
CA LEU A 72 -1.87 5.35 -1.29
C LEU A 72 -2.42 6.03 -0.01
N GLY A 73 -3.28 7.04 -0.13
CA GLY A 73 -3.95 7.69 1.00
C GLY A 73 -5.23 6.98 1.46
N GLU A 74 -5.71 6.00 0.70
CA GLU A 74 -6.92 5.25 1.02
C GLU A 74 -6.64 4.16 2.06
N ARG A 75 -7.61 3.90 2.93
CA ARG A 75 -7.47 2.93 4.03
C ARG A 75 -8.61 1.92 3.99
N ALA A 76 -8.30 0.71 4.43
CA ALA A 76 -9.27 -0.36 4.61
C ALA A 76 -10.14 -0.06 5.86
N VAL A 77 -11.45 -0.27 5.74
CA VAL A 77 -12.41 -0.06 6.82
C VAL A 77 -13.39 -1.23 6.88
N LEU A 78 -13.49 -1.86 8.05
CA LEU A 78 -14.50 -2.88 8.34
C LEU A 78 -15.35 -2.43 9.52
N VAL A 79 -16.63 -2.18 9.25
CA VAL A 79 -17.60 -1.73 10.26
C VAL A 79 -17.80 -2.82 11.32
N ASP A 80 -17.89 -2.42 12.58
CA ASP A 80 -18.07 -3.29 13.75
C ASP A 80 -16.99 -4.36 13.96
N ALA A 81 -15.84 -4.24 13.28
CA ALA A 81 -14.70 -5.10 13.48
C ALA A 81 -14.17 -4.98 14.93
N ARG A 82 -14.01 -6.12 15.60
CA ARG A 82 -13.45 -6.21 16.96
C ARG A 82 -12.42 -7.33 17.04
N GLY A 83 -11.54 -7.25 18.04
CA GLY A 83 -10.51 -8.27 18.28
C GLY A 83 -9.64 -8.49 17.04
N SER A 84 -9.43 -9.75 16.67
CA SER A 84 -8.56 -10.13 15.55
C SER A 84 -8.99 -9.56 14.20
N TRP A 85 -10.28 -9.27 14.01
CA TRP A 85 -10.78 -8.63 12.79
C TRP A 85 -10.30 -7.19 12.66
N ALA A 86 -10.37 -6.41 13.74
CA ALA A 86 -9.84 -5.05 13.78
C ALA A 86 -8.31 -5.06 13.57
N ALA A 87 -7.61 -5.95 14.28
CA ALA A 87 -6.16 -6.10 14.12
C ALA A 87 -5.73 -6.46 12.70
N SER A 88 -6.56 -7.21 11.96
CA SER A 88 -6.30 -7.55 10.55
C SER A 88 -6.41 -6.33 9.65
N ILE A 89 -7.41 -5.47 9.86
CA ILE A 89 -7.54 -4.20 9.14
C ILE A 89 -6.38 -3.25 9.48
N ASP A 90 -5.99 -3.17 10.75
CA ASP A 90 -4.84 -2.36 11.18
C ASP A 90 -3.55 -2.86 10.52
N ALA A 91 -3.35 -4.17 10.42
CA ALA A 91 -2.20 -4.75 9.74
C ALA A 91 -2.17 -4.42 8.24
N ILE A 92 -3.32 -4.45 7.56
CA ILE A 92 -3.43 -4.06 6.15
C ILE A 92 -3.10 -2.57 5.99
N ASN A 93 -3.67 -1.71 6.83
CA ASN A 93 -3.40 -0.27 6.80
C ASN A 93 -1.93 0.04 7.08
N GLY A 94 -1.31 -0.66 8.04
CA GLY A 94 0.12 -0.55 8.30
C GLY A 94 0.99 -0.96 7.10
N LEU A 95 0.60 -2.00 6.36
CA LEU A 95 1.29 -2.37 5.11
C LEU A 95 1.13 -1.28 4.04
N ILE A 96 -0.04 -0.64 3.93
CA ILE A 96 -0.24 0.46 3.01
C ILE A 96 0.67 1.64 3.38
N ASP A 97 0.81 1.96 4.66
CA ASP A 97 1.72 3.01 5.13
C ASP A 97 3.19 2.68 4.85
N ASP A 98 3.63 1.49 5.25
CA ASP A 98 5.03 1.04 5.12
C ASP A 98 5.47 0.95 3.64
N LEU A 99 4.55 0.70 2.70
CA LEU A 99 4.83 0.71 1.26
C LEU A 99 4.61 2.10 0.61
N GLY A 100 3.63 2.84 1.11
CA GLY A 100 3.19 4.09 0.52
C GLY A 100 4.14 5.25 0.82
N GLN A 101 4.64 5.34 2.05
CA GLN A 101 5.49 6.45 2.47
C GLN A 101 6.82 6.54 1.68
N PRO A 102 7.62 5.45 1.50
CA PRO A 102 8.81 5.51 0.67
C PRO A 102 8.52 5.84 -0.80
N THR A 103 7.37 5.37 -1.31
CA THR A 103 6.93 5.63 -2.68
C THR A 103 6.61 7.11 -2.89
N ASN A 104 5.91 7.74 -1.93
CA ASN A 104 5.62 9.16 -1.96
C ASN A 104 6.89 10.02 -1.85
N GLU A 105 7.84 9.62 -1.00
CA GLU A 105 9.14 10.32 -0.89
C GLU A 105 9.93 10.25 -2.19
N MET A 106 9.93 9.11 -2.87
CA MET A 106 10.54 8.99 -4.19
C MET A 106 9.88 9.95 -5.20
N ALA A 107 8.56 9.96 -5.27
CA ALA A 107 7.84 10.85 -6.18
C ALA A 107 8.17 12.33 -5.90
N ARG A 108 8.25 12.71 -4.63
CA ARG A 108 8.64 14.07 -4.20
C ARG A 108 10.05 14.44 -4.66
N VAL A 109 11.02 13.55 -4.46
CA VAL A 109 12.42 13.81 -4.87
C VAL A 109 12.54 13.89 -6.39
N ILE A 110 11.92 12.97 -7.13
CA ILE A 110 11.92 12.99 -8.60
C ILE A 110 11.26 14.28 -9.12
N GLY A 111 10.13 14.68 -8.54
CA GLY A 111 9.47 15.95 -8.87
C GLY A 111 10.38 17.16 -8.64
N ALA A 112 11.04 17.23 -7.48
CA ALA A 112 11.98 18.30 -7.18
C ALA A 112 13.15 18.34 -8.17
N VAL A 113 13.71 17.18 -8.54
CA VAL A 113 14.77 17.09 -9.56
C VAL A 113 14.28 17.59 -10.92
N ALA A 114 13.05 17.24 -11.32
CA ALA A 114 12.47 17.70 -12.58
C ALA A 114 12.25 19.23 -12.60
N GLU A 115 12.02 19.85 -11.44
CA GLU A 115 11.96 21.30 -11.25
C GLU A 115 13.35 21.97 -11.12
N GLY A 116 14.43 21.18 -11.22
CA GLY A 116 15.81 21.66 -11.09
C GLY A 116 16.29 21.83 -9.64
N ASN A 117 15.50 21.42 -8.65
CA ASN A 117 15.87 21.45 -7.25
C ASN A 117 16.61 20.17 -6.84
N LEU A 118 17.94 20.21 -6.94
CA LEU A 118 18.83 19.10 -6.62
C LEU A 118 19.24 19.04 -5.14
N THR A 119 18.63 19.85 -4.26
CA THR A 119 18.91 19.79 -2.81
C THR A 119 18.06 18.74 -2.10
N GLN A 120 17.07 18.17 -2.79
CA GLN A 120 16.14 17.20 -2.22
C GLN A 120 16.68 15.78 -2.42
N THR A 121 16.69 15.00 -1.34
CA THR A 121 17.17 13.61 -1.34
C THR A 121 16.15 12.70 -0.64
N MET A 122 16.29 11.40 -0.89
CA MET A 122 15.56 10.36 -0.20
C MET A 122 16.03 10.25 1.25
N PRO A 123 15.11 10.19 2.23
CA PRO A 123 15.45 9.97 3.61
C PRO A 123 16.03 8.56 3.82
N MET A 124 17.05 8.47 4.67
CA MET A 124 17.66 7.19 5.07
C MET A 124 17.05 6.61 6.35
N GLU A 125 16.20 7.41 7.00
CA GLU A 125 15.44 7.09 8.20
C GLU A 125 14.05 7.71 8.06
N ILE A 126 13.02 6.95 8.39
CA ILE A 126 11.63 7.37 8.31
C ILE A 126 10.97 7.04 9.64
N GLU A 127 10.38 8.04 10.29
CA GLU A 127 9.70 7.90 11.60
C GLU A 127 10.57 7.24 12.68
N GLY A 128 11.84 7.62 12.78
CA GLY A 128 12.76 7.04 13.77
C GLY A 128 13.26 5.64 13.42
N ARG A 129 12.87 5.09 12.25
CA ARG A 129 13.25 3.75 11.80
C ARG A 129 14.17 3.85 10.58
N PRO A 130 15.36 3.21 10.61
CA PRO A 130 16.23 3.21 9.44
C PRO A 130 15.56 2.49 8.28
N VAL A 131 15.67 3.06 7.07
CA VAL A 131 15.18 2.45 5.85
C VAL A 131 16.02 1.20 5.56
N LYS A 132 15.37 0.08 5.19
CA LYS A 132 16.02 -1.22 5.00
C LYS A 132 15.63 -1.87 3.67
N GLY A 133 16.34 -2.94 3.33
CA GLY A 133 16.01 -3.82 2.20
C GLY A 133 15.90 -3.09 0.87
N ALA A 134 14.84 -3.38 0.11
CA ALA A 134 14.60 -2.79 -1.20
C ALA A 134 14.49 -1.26 -1.15
N PHE A 135 13.81 -0.71 -0.15
CA PHE A 135 13.66 0.75 0.00
C PHE A 135 15.01 1.43 0.24
N LEU A 136 15.92 0.81 0.98
CA LEU A 136 17.26 1.36 1.22
C LEU A 136 18.08 1.38 -0.07
N SER A 137 18.01 0.29 -0.85
CA SER A 137 18.69 0.21 -2.15
C SER A 137 18.18 1.31 -3.07
N ILE A 138 16.87 1.47 -3.15
CA ILE A 138 16.20 2.51 -3.94
C ILE A 138 16.64 3.90 -3.49
N ALA A 139 16.58 4.21 -2.20
CA ALA A 139 16.97 5.50 -1.65
C ALA A 139 18.42 5.86 -2.01
N ARG A 140 19.35 4.90 -1.89
CA ARG A 140 20.76 5.09 -2.28
C ARG A 140 20.92 5.35 -3.77
N THR A 141 20.22 4.60 -4.62
CA THR A 141 20.26 4.79 -6.07
C THR A 141 19.73 6.18 -6.45
N VAL A 142 18.60 6.60 -5.90
CA VAL A 142 18.04 7.94 -6.14
C VAL A 142 18.99 9.03 -5.65
N ASN A 143 19.55 8.90 -4.45
CA ASN A 143 20.48 9.89 -3.91
C ASN A 143 21.76 9.99 -4.76
N THR A 144 22.29 8.86 -5.21
CA THR A 144 23.45 8.84 -6.12
C THR A 144 23.13 9.56 -7.43
N MET A 145 21.93 9.35 -7.99
CA MET A 145 21.48 10.05 -9.19
C MET A 145 21.39 11.58 -8.96
N VAL A 146 20.83 12.01 -7.83
CA VAL A 146 20.76 13.44 -7.44
C VAL A 146 22.16 14.03 -7.33
N ASP A 147 23.08 13.35 -6.66
CA ASP A 147 24.47 13.81 -6.49
C ASP A 147 25.18 13.96 -7.85
N GLN A 148 25.00 13.00 -8.76
CA GLN A 148 25.58 13.04 -10.10
C GLN A 148 25.03 14.21 -10.93
N LEU A 149 23.71 14.44 -10.88
CA LEU A 149 23.09 15.58 -11.56
C LEU A 149 23.60 16.92 -10.99
N ASN A 150 23.80 16.99 -9.67
CA ASN A 150 24.27 18.21 -9.02
C ASN A 150 25.73 18.53 -9.39
N ALA A 151 26.59 17.50 -9.45
CA ALA A 151 27.96 17.65 -9.94
C ALA A 151 27.99 18.12 -11.40
N PHE A 152 27.14 17.56 -12.25
CA PHE A 152 27.03 17.97 -13.65
C PHE A 152 26.55 19.41 -13.81
N ALA A 153 25.49 19.82 -13.08
CA ALA A 153 24.98 21.19 -13.13
C ALA A 153 26.04 22.22 -12.72
N SER A 154 26.83 21.89 -11.69
CA SER A 154 27.96 22.71 -11.25
C SER A 154 29.03 22.83 -12.34
N GLU A 155 29.34 21.74 -13.02
CA GLU A 155 30.36 21.70 -14.06
C GLU A 155 29.96 22.46 -15.33
N VAL A 156 28.70 22.31 -15.76
CA VAL A 156 28.15 23.11 -16.86
C VAL A 156 28.20 24.60 -16.54
N THR A 157 27.89 24.99 -15.31
CA THR A 157 27.97 26.39 -14.86
C THR A 157 29.41 26.91 -14.88
N ARG A 158 30.38 26.08 -14.47
CA ARG A 158 31.82 26.41 -14.52
C ARG A 158 32.29 26.62 -15.97
N VAL A 159 32.03 25.65 -16.85
CA VAL A 159 32.43 25.72 -18.26
C VAL A 159 31.78 26.91 -18.97
N ALA A 160 30.48 27.16 -18.74
CA ALA A 160 29.79 28.32 -19.30
C ALA A 160 30.45 29.65 -18.88
N ARG A 161 30.90 29.75 -17.62
CA ARG A 161 31.63 30.93 -17.13
C ARG A 161 33.00 31.06 -17.79
N GLU A 162 33.78 30.00 -17.90
CA GLU A 162 35.12 30.04 -18.51
C GLU A 162 35.07 30.40 -20.01
N VAL A 163 34.11 29.83 -20.74
CA VAL A 163 33.95 30.10 -22.17
C VAL A 163 33.36 31.50 -22.40
N GLY A 164 32.33 31.88 -21.64
CA GLY A 164 31.58 33.11 -21.86
C GLY A 164 32.19 34.38 -21.26
N THR A 165 32.78 34.28 -20.07
CA THR A 165 33.32 35.46 -19.34
C THR A 165 34.84 35.55 -19.36
N GLU A 166 35.55 34.42 -19.42
CA GLU A 166 37.02 34.39 -19.41
C GLU A 166 37.64 34.21 -20.81
N GLY A 167 36.81 33.96 -21.84
CA GLY A 167 37.26 33.81 -23.23
C GLY A 167 38.13 32.57 -23.49
N LYS A 168 38.12 31.58 -22.58
CA LYS A 168 38.85 30.33 -22.72
C LYS A 168 38.04 29.36 -23.59
N LEU A 169 38.37 29.30 -24.88
CA LEU A 169 37.76 28.36 -25.82
C LEU A 169 38.37 26.96 -25.63
N GLY A 170 37.53 25.95 -25.39
CA GLY A 170 37.93 24.53 -25.28
C GLY A 170 37.83 23.89 -23.90
N GLY A 171 37.18 24.52 -22.92
CA GLY A 171 36.92 23.89 -21.62
C GLY A 171 36.03 22.65 -21.77
N GLN A 172 36.58 21.47 -21.50
CA GLN A 172 35.80 20.24 -21.38
C GLN A 172 35.25 20.13 -19.95
N ALA A 173 34.05 19.59 -19.83
CA ALA A 173 33.49 19.22 -18.53
C ALA A 173 34.22 17.95 -18.04
N ASP A 174 34.75 17.95 -16.82
CA ASP A 174 35.29 16.74 -16.18
C ASP A 174 34.50 16.49 -14.89
N VAL A 175 33.48 15.65 -15.00
CA VAL A 175 32.69 15.25 -13.83
C VAL A 175 33.29 13.97 -13.24
N LYS A 176 33.84 14.08 -12.03
CA LYS A 176 34.42 12.91 -11.33
C LYS A 176 33.31 12.01 -10.76
N GLY A 177 33.44 10.70 -10.97
CA GLY A 177 32.57 9.69 -10.34
C GLY A 177 31.28 9.36 -11.10
N VAL A 178 31.11 9.88 -12.32
CA VAL A 178 29.98 9.52 -13.20
C VAL A 178 30.36 8.48 -14.24
N ALA A 179 29.38 7.73 -14.74
CA ALA A 179 29.54 6.68 -15.75
C ALA A 179 28.58 6.89 -16.92
N GLY A 180 28.81 6.20 -18.05
CA GLY A 180 27.95 6.29 -19.24
C GLY A 180 28.12 7.59 -20.01
N VAL A 181 27.01 8.16 -20.51
CA VAL A 181 26.98 9.40 -21.32
C VAL A 181 27.67 10.59 -20.62
N TRP A 182 27.81 10.52 -19.30
CA TRP A 182 28.34 11.58 -18.44
C TRP A 182 29.86 11.60 -18.31
N LYS A 183 30.59 10.61 -18.85
CA LYS A 183 32.06 10.49 -18.72
C LYS A 183 32.84 11.25 -19.81
N GLY A 184 32.15 12.00 -20.67
CA GLY A 184 32.72 12.67 -21.85
C GLY A 184 33.29 14.04 -21.57
#